data_AF-A0A8J3ZQA6-F1
#
_entry.id   AF-A0A8J3ZQA6-F1
#
_cell.length_a   1.000
_cell.length_b   1.000
_cell.length_c   1.000
_cell.angle_alpha   90.00
_cell.angle_beta   90.00
_cell.angle_gamma   90.00
#
_symmetry.space_group_name_H-M   'P 1'
#
loop_
_entity.id
_entity.type
_entity.pdbx_description
1 polymer ?
#
loop_
_entity_poly.entity_id
_entity_poly.type
_entity_poly.pdbx_seq_one_letter_code
_entity_poly.pdbx_strand_id
1 'polypeptide(L)'
;MLRDQLNALLDHAREPHIDLSVIPTNIDGYPGVSFGFVILEFADRRDSPIVFHDQHGSHVAAESPDEVKRYFKSFDQIRSLGLHGADAIAAIKAARDKAV
;
A
#
# COMPACT_ATOMS: atom_id res chain seq x y z
N MET A 1 8.55 0.75 -19.40
CA MET A 1 9.67 0.34 -18.51
C MET A 1 9.42 0.86 -17.09
N LEU A 2 10.24 0.51 -16.11
CA LEU A 2 10.09 0.92 -14.70
C LEU A 2 10.00 2.46 -14.54
N ARG A 3 10.76 3.22 -15.33
CA ARG A 3 10.69 4.68 -15.34
C ARG A 3 9.27 5.20 -15.63
N ASP A 4 8.55 4.57 -16.56
CA ASP A 4 7.18 4.95 -16.90
C ASP A 4 6.20 4.62 -15.78
N GLN A 5 6.40 3.49 -15.10
CA GLN A 5 5.59 3.10 -13.93
C GLN A 5 5.78 4.11 -12.79
N LEU A 6 7.02 4.54 -12.53
CA LEU A 6 7.30 5.55 -11.50
C LEU A 6 6.75 6.93 -11.88
N ASN A 7 6.71 7.28 -13.16
CA ASN A 7 6.02 8.50 -13.62
C ASN A 7 4.50 8.41 -13.38
N ALA A 8 3.87 7.28 -13.71
CA ALA A 8 2.45 7.08 -13.46
C ALA A 8 2.10 7.22 -11.97
N LEU A 9 2.93 6.66 -11.07
CA LEU A 9 2.75 6.84 -9.62
C LEU A 9 2.83 8.32 -9.21
N LEU A 10 3.76 9.09 -9.77
CA LEU A 10 3.90 10.52 -9.49
C LEU A 10 2.72 11.35 -10.01
N ASP A 11 2.13 10.96 -11.14
CA ASP A 11 0.95 11.62 -11.68
C ASP A 11 -0.29 11.32 -10.84
N HIS A 12 -0.51 10.06 -10.44
CA HIS A 12 -1.60 9.66 -9.54
C HIS A 12 -1.50 10.30 -8.15
N ALA A 13 -0.30 10.50 -7.62
CA ALA A 13 -0.11 11.17 -6.33
C ALA A 13 -0.56 12.65 -6.31
N ARG A 14 -0.95 13.22 -7.45
CA ARG A 14 -1.57 14.56 -7.52
C ARG A 14 -3.08 14.53 -7.28
N GLU A 15 -3.69 13.35 -7.29
CA GLU A 15 -5.13 13.20 -7.12
C GLU A 15 -5.50 13.31 -5.63
N PRO A 16 -6.57 14.05 -5.28
CA PRO A 16 -6.90 14.35 -3.88
C PRO A 16 -7.40 13.14 -3.08
N HIS A 17 -7.62 12.00 -3.73
CA HIS A 17 -8.10 10.75 -3.11
C HIS A 17 -7.02 9.65 -3.10
N ILE A 18 -5.77 10.00 -3.45
CA ILE A 18 -4.63 9.09 -3.50
C ILE A 18 -3.55 9.57 -2.54
N ASP A 19 -3.32 8.79 -1.47
CA ASP A 19 -2.16 8.95 -0.60
C ASP A 19 -1.06 7.98 -1.03
N LEU A 20 0.08 8.51 -1.44
CA LEU A 20 1.23 7.71 -1.85
C LEU A 20 2.32 7.67 -0.77
N SER A 21 2.73 6.46 -0.40
CA SER A 21 3.76 6.20 0.61
C SER A 21 4.85 5.28 0.06
N VAL A 22 6.06 5.39 0.60
CA VAL A 22 7.22 4.57 0.20
C VAL A 22 7.86 3.98 1.44
N ILE A 23 8.04 2.66 1.48
CA ILE A 23 8.84 2.02 2.53
C ILE A 23 10.33 2.12 2.15
N PRO A 24 11.18 2.72 3.02
CA PRO A 24 12.61 2.76 2.78
C PRO A 24 13.23 1.36 2.74
N THR A 25 14.24 1.16 1.88
CA THR A 25 14.90 -0.14 1.69
C THR A 25 15.78 -0.57 2.86
N ASN A 26 16.01 0.30 3.84
CA ASN A 26 16.77 0.02 5.06
C ASN A 26 15.89 -0.43 6.23
N ILE A 27 14.58 -0.59 6.01
CA ILE A 27 13.66 -1.15 7.01
C ILE A 27 13.64 -2.67 6.84
N ASP A 28 14.19 -3.37 7.83
CA ASP A 28 14.18 -4.83 7.88
C ASP A 28 12.84 -5.33 8.45
N GLY A 29 12.06 -6.01 7.60
CA GLY A 29 10.87 -6.76 8.01
C GLY A 29 9.67 -5.89 8.39
N TYR A 30 8.62 -5.94 7.56
CA TYR A 30 7.29 -5.43 7.90
C TYR A 30 6.23 -6.44 7.44
N PRO A 31 5.04 -6.48 8.07
CA PRO A 31 3.92 -7.26 7.58
C PRO A 31 3.64 -6.88 6.12
N GLY A 32 3.49 -7.86 5.22
CA GLY A 32 3.23 -7.59 3.79
C GLY A 32 4.46 -7.49 2.87
N VAL A 33 5.69 -7.65 3.38
CA VAL A 33 6.90 -7.79 2.53
C VAL A 33 6.77 -8.96 1.54
N SER A 34 6.11 -10.04 1.96
CA SER A 34 5.96 -11.25 1.14
C SER A 34 4.70 -11.30 0.29
N PHE A 35 3.67 -10.50 0.60
CA PHE A 35 2.40 -10.47 -0.13
C PHE A 35 1.65 -9.15 0.11
N GLY A 36 1.12 -8.56 -0.96
CA GLY A 36 0.26 -7.38 -0.88
C GLY A 36 -1.17 -7.74 -0.46
N PHE A 37 -1.85 -6.77 0.15
CA PHE A 37 -3.29 -6.87 0.45
C PHE A 37 -3.98 -5.52 0.19
N VAL A 38 -5.29 -5.56 0.00
CA VAL A 38 -6.18 -4.41 -0.20
C VAL A 38 -7.29 -4.49 0.84
N ILE A 39 -7.44 -3.41 1.62
CA ILE A 39 -8.57 -3.24 2.53
C ILE A 39 -9.60 -2.36 1.83
N LEU A 40 -10.84 -2.83 1.72
CA LEU A 40 -11.98 -2.03 1.26
C LEU A 40 -12.85 -1.66 2.45
N GLU A 41 -13.00 -0.35 2.66
CA GLU A 41 -13.94 0.22 3.63
C GLU A 41 -15.15 0.81 2.91
N PHE A 42 -16.33 0.62 3.49
CA PHE A 42 -17.60 1.07 2.91
C PHE A 42 -18.18 2.21 3.75
N ALA A 43 -18.82 3.19 3.09
CA ALA A 43 -19.43 4.33 3.78
C ALA A 43 -20.61 3.94 4.67
N ASP A 44 -21.31 2.85 4.33
CA ASP A 44 -22.38 2.31 5.15
C ASP A 44 -21.80 1.48 6.30
N ARG A 45 -22.11 1.87 7.55
CA ARG A 45 -21.61 1.20 8.75
C ARG A 45 -22.18 -0.21 8.94
N ARG A 46 -23.17 -0.61 8.14
CA ARG A 46 -23.73 -1.96 8.11
C ARG A 46 -22.87 -2.91 7.28
N ASP A 47 -22.06 -2.38 6.37
CA ASP A 47 -21.15 -3.17 5.54
C ASP A 47 -19.82 -3.37 6.28
N SER A 48 -19.39 -4.63 6.39
CA SER A 48 -18.12 -4.95 7.03
C SER A 48 -16.97 -4.70 6.05
N PRO A 49 -15.82 -4.14 6.50
CA PRO A 49 -14.66 -4.02 5.64
C PRO A 49 -14.22 -5.40 5.13
N ILE A 50 -13.77 -5.44 3.87
CA ILE A 50 -13.31 -6.67 3.22
C ILE A 50 -11.82 -6.55 2.96
N VAL A 51 -11.07 -7.62 3.20
CA VAL A 51 -9.65 -7.67 2.83
C VAL A 51 -9.43 -8.67 1.71
N PHE A 52 -8.87 -8.19 0.61
CA PHE A 52 -8.36 -9.01 -0.47
C PHE A 52 -6.86 -9.18 -0.32
N HIS A 53 -6.38 -10.41 -0.43
CA HIS A 53 -4.95 -10.69 -0.43
C HIS A 53 -4.68 -11.81 -1.44
N ASP A 54 -3.55 -11.71 -2.14
CA ASP A 54 -3.12 -12.76 -3.05
C ASP A 54 -2.40 -13.84 -2.23
N GLN A 55 -2.98 -15.04 -2.21
CA GLN A 55 -2.37 -16.23 -1.62
C GLN A 55 -2.21 -17.26 -2.73
N HIS A 56 -0.99 -17.43 -3.22
CA HIS A 56 -0.64 -18.47 -4.18
C HIS A 56 -1.55 -18.51 -5.43
N GLY A 57 -1.95 -17.34 -5.96
CA GLY A 57 -2.81 -17.25 -7.15
C GLY A 57 -4.31 -17.44 -6.87
N SER A 58 -4.71 -17.55 -5.60
CA SER A 58 -6.09 -17.50 -5.15
C SER A 58 -6.40 -16.12 -4.55
N HIS A 59 -7.51 -15.53 -4.96
CA HIS A 59 -8.03 -14.31 -4.34
C HIS A 59 -8.97 -14.71 -3.20
N VAL A 60 -8.50 -14.59 -1.96
CA VAL A 60 -9.30 -14.90 -0.78
C VAL A 60 -9.76 -13.60 -0.13
N ALA A 61 -11.08 -13.47 0.03
CA ALA A 61 -11.68 -12.40 0.81
C ALA A 61 -11.73 -12.83 2.28
N ALA A 62 -11.08 -12.06 3.15
CA ALA A 62 -11.28 -12.19 4.59
C ALA A 62 -12.50 -11.37 4.99
N GLU A 63 -13.50 -12.05 5.56
CA GLU A 63 -14.76 -11.46 6.00
C GLU A 63 -14.94 -11.54 7.53
N SER A 64 -14.13 -12.36 8.21
CA SER A 64 -14.24 -12.48 9.66
C SER A 64 -13.71 -11.23 10.36
N PRO A 65 -14.43 -10.66 11.35
CA PRO A 65 -14.00 -9.42 12.03
C PRO A 65 -12.59 -9.50 12.62
N ASP A 66 -12.21 -10.66 13.17
CA ASP A 66 -10.89 -10.87 13.76
C ASP A 66 -9.77 -10.89 12.71
N GLU A 67 -10.05 -11.40 11.51
CA GLU A 67 -9.08 -11.42 10.42
C GLU A 67 -8.92 -10.04 9.80
N VAL A 68 -10.02 -9.36 9.51
CA VAL A 68 -10.03 -7.96 9.05
C VAL A 68 -9.23 -7.08 10.02
N LYS A 69 -9.47 -7.22 11.33
CA LYS A 69 -8.74 -6.47 12.36
C LYS A 69 -7.23 -6.72 12.35
N ARG A 70 -6.77 -7.94 12.01
CA ARG A 70 -5.34 -8.22 11.87
C ARG A 70 -4.72 -7.44 10.71
N TYR A 71 -5.41 -7.37 9.58
CA TYR A 71 -4.93 -6.62 8.41
C TYR A 71 -4.92 -5.11 8.65
N PHE A 72 -5.91 -4.55 9.35
CA PHE A 72 -5.85 -3.14 9.77
C PHE A 72 -4.62 -2.87 10.65
N LYS A 73 -4.33 -3.74 11.62
CA LYS A 73 -3.13 -3.61 12.45
C LYS A 73 -1.84 -3.67 11.61
N SER A 74 -1.79 -4.58 10.63
CA SER A 74 -0.67 -4.64 9.69
C SER A 74 -0.55 -3.39 8.83
N PHE A 75 -1.67 -2.87 8.31
CA PHE A 75 -1.72 -1.63 7.54
C PHE A 75 -1.20 -0.44 8.34
N ASP A 76 -1.64 -0.29 9.59
CA ASP A 76 -1.15 0.78 10.48
C ASP A 76 0.35 0.69 10.74
N GLN A 77 0.87 -0.53 10.94
CA GLN A 77 2.31 -0.76 11.10
C GLN A 77 3.09 -0.36 9.84
N ILE A 78 2.66 -0.79 8.65
CA ILE A 78 3.28 -0.40 7.37
C ILE A 78 3.27 1.11 7.22
N ARG A 79 2.13 1.75 7.51
CA ARG A 79 1.98 3.21 7.43
C ARG A 79 2.94 3.93 8.38
N SER A 80 3.18 3.41 9.58
CA SER A 80 4.14 4.02 10.52
C SER A 80 5.60 3.97 10.07
N LEU A 81 5.94 3.03 9.17
CA LEU A 81 7.30 2.82 8.66
C LEU A 81 7.57 3.56 7.35
N GLY A 82 6.51 4.01 6.66
CA GLY A 82 6.61 4.66 5.36
C GLY A 82 7.03 6.12 5.42
N LEU A 83 7.72 6.55 4.36
CA LEU A 83 7.77 7.95 3.95
C LEU A 83 6.40 8.32 3.36
N HIS A 84 5.97 9.54 3.59
CA HIS A 84 4.67 10.06 3.16
C HIS A 84 4.82 11.39 2.44
N GLY A 85 3.80 11.79 1.69
CA GLY A 85 3.72 13.12 1.08
C GLY A 85 4.99 13.50 0.32
N ALA A 86 5.58 14.65 0.64
CA ALA A 86 6.75 15.17 -0.06
C ALA A 86 7.97 14.22 -0.05
N ASP A 87 8.20 13.50 1.06
CA ASP A 87 9.33 12.59 1.20
C ASP A 87 9.17 11.34 0.32
N ALA A 88 7.94 10.81 0.24
CA ALA A 88 7.62 9.72 -0.68
C ALA A 88 7.81 10.15 -2.15
N ILE A 89 7.33 11.35 -2.51
CA ILE A 89 7.51 11.90 -3.85
C ILE A 89 8.99 12.09 -4.20
N ALA A 90 9.80 12.58 -3.26
CA ALA A 90 11.23 12.74 -3.46
C ALA A 90 11.93 11.39 -3.68
N ALA A 91 11.59 10.38 -2.89
CA ALA A 91 12.12 9.02 -3.04
C ALA A 91 11.80 8.41 -4.41
N ILE A 92 10.56 8.56 -4.89
CA ILE A 92 10.14 8.03 -6.20
C ILE A 92 10.85 8.74 -7.34
N LYS A 93 10.99 10.06 -7.29
CA LYS A 93 11.76 10.83 -8.30
C LYS A 93 13.21 10.35 -8.36
N ALA A 94 13.86 10.19 -7.20
CA ALA A 94 15.23 9.69 -7.14
C ALA A 94 15.38 8.27 -7.71
N ALA A 95 14.39 7.39 -7.51
CA ALA A 95 14.37 6.05 -8.09
C ALA A 95 14.18 6.10 -9.62
N ARG A 96 13.25 6.93 -10.10
CA ARG A 96 12.95 7.11 -11.53
C ARG A 96 14.16 7.60 -12.32
N ASP A 97 14.91 8.54 -11.75
CA ASP A 97 16.06 9.13 -12.43
C ASP A 97 17.20 8.09 -12.61
N LYS A 98 17.26 7.09 -11.72
CA LYS A 98 18.19 5.95 -11.81
C LYS A 98 17.71 4.81 -12.71
N ALA A 99 16.41 4.69 -12.96
CA ALA A 99 15.84 3.64 -13.79
C ALA A 99 16.12 3.94 -15.27
N VAL A 100 17.08 3.25 -15.89
CA VAL A 100 17.51 3.46 -17.30
C VAL A 100 16.35 3.32 -18.28
#